data_AF-A0AAW5TEU0-F1
#
_entry.id   AF-A0AAW5TEU0-F1
#
_cell.length_a   1.000
_cell.length_b   1.000
_cell.length_c   1.000
_cell.angle_alpha   90.00
_cell.angle_beta   90.00
_cell.angle_gamma   90.00
#
_symmetry.space_group_name_H-M   'P 1'
#
loop_
_entity.id
_entity.type
_entity.pdbx_description
1 polymer ?
#
loop_
_entity_poly.entity_id
_entity_poly.type
_entity_poly.pdbx_seq_one_letter_code
_entity_poly.pdbx_strand_id
1 'polypeptide(L)'
;DTAKLRYTQAEKALIEKDQYSWKDDLREKIENAKDHTSDFKSFSEHLEKSGIEFKVRGKNVSYKPENVNKWVRGKTLGEDYDKGALE
;
A
#
# COMPACT_ATOMS: atom_id res chain seq x y z
N ASP A 1 -1.41 -7.47 -19.64
CA ASP A 1 -2.32 -6.59 -18.87
C ASP A 1 -2.21 -6.85 -17.38
N THR A 2 -1.59 -5.94 -16.64
CA THR A 2 -1.67 -5.94 -15.18
C THR A 2 -2.63 -4.83 -14.75
N ALA A 3 -3.39 -5.07 -13.69
CA ALA A 3 -4.38 -4.10 -13.21
C ALA A 3 -3.73 -3.06 -12.28
N LYS A 4 -4.06 -1.78 -12.49
CA LYS A 4 -3.65 -0.65 -11.65
C LYS A 4 -3.99 -0.84 -10.17
N LEU A 5 -5.21 -1.30 -9.89
CA LEU A 5 -5.69 -1.69 -8.57
C LEU A 5 -6.06 -3.18 -8.54
N ARG A 6 -5.77 -3.87 -7.42
CA ARG A 6 -6.11 -5.29 -7.25
C ARG A 6 -6.86 -5.55 -5.94
N TYR A 7 -8.07 -6.07 -6.07
CA TYR A 7 -8.89 -6.56 -4.95
C TYR A 7 -8.97 -8.08 -4.97
N THR A 8 -8.74 -8.72 -3.82
CA THR A 8 -9.07 -10.15 -3.66
C THR A 8 -10.59 -10.34 -3.60
N GLN A 9 -11.08 -11.56 -3.86
CA GLN A 9 -12.52 -11.87 -3.75
C GLN A 9 -13.08 -11.55 -2.35
N ALA A 10 -12.29 -11.78 -1.30
CA ALA A 10 -12.66 -11.41 0.06
C ALA A 10 -12.80 -9.89 0.24
N GLU A 11 -11.90 -9.08 -0.34
CA GLU A 11 -12.01 -7.61 -0.32
C GLU A 11 -13.24 -7.12 -1.08
N LYS A 12 -13.54 -7.69 -2.26
CA LYS A 12 -14.73 -7.33 -3.03
C LYS A 12 -16.02 -7.58 -2.24
N ALA A 13 -16.11 -8.74 -1.58
CA ALA A 13 -17.26 -9.08 -0.74
C ALA A 13 -17.40 -8.19 0.50
N LEU A 14 -16.32 -7.58 0.99
CA LEU A 14 -16.36 -6.60 2.07
C LEU A 14 -16.81 -5.23 1.55
N ILE A 15 -16.27 -4.76 0.43
CA ILE A 15 -16.64 -3.49 -0.21
C ILE A 15 -18.12 -3.48 -0.63
N GLU A 16 -18.62 -4.58 -1.22
CA GLU A 16 -20.04 -4.73 -1.57
C GLU A 16 -20.96 -4.68 -0.34
N LYS A 17 -20.42 -4.98 0.85
CA LYS A 17 -21.13 -4.90 2.13
C LYS A 17 -20.82 -3.61 2.91
N ASP A 18 -20.12 -2.66 2.29
CA ASP A 18 -19.64 -1.41 2.89
C ASP A 18 -18.84 -1.65 4.19
N GLN A 19 -18.10 -2.75 4.23
CA GLN A 19 -17.31 -3.16 5.39
C GLN A 19 -15.85 -2.74 5.25
N TYR A 20 -15.26 -2.38 6.39
CA TYR A 20 -13.87 -1.96 6.50
C TYR A 20 -12.89 -3.00 5.94
N SER A 21 -12.05 -2.56 5.00
CA SER A 21 -10.96 -3.32 4.41
C SER A 21 -9.64 -2.66 4.76
N TRP A 22 -8.83 -3.31 5.61
CA TRP A 22 -7.54 -2.76 6.06
C TRP A 22 -6.54 -2.51 4.91
N LYS A 23 -6.74 -3.16 3.76
CA LYS A 23 -5.94 -2.89 2.56
C LYS A 23 -6.37 -1.60 1.86
N ASP A 24 -7.62 -1.20 1.97
CA ASP A 24 -8.08 0.10 1.46
C ASP A 24 -7.55 1.24 2.31
N ASP A 25 -7.60 1.12 3.64
CA ASP A 25 -6.93 2.05 4.57
C ASP A 25 -5.42 2.16 4.27
N LEU A 26 -4.77 1.03 3.96
CA LEU A 26 -3.37 1.03 3.53
C LEU A 26 -3.17 1.76 2.20
N ARG A 27 -4.03 1.53 1.19
CA ARG A 27 -3.95 2.23 -0.10
C ARG A 27 -4.11 3.74 0.08
N GLU A 28 -5.09 4.17 0.88
CA GLU A 28 -5.34 5.58 1.18
C GLU A 28 -4.13 6.26 1.83
N LYS A 29 -3.53 5.62 2.84
CA LYS A 29 -2.31 6.12 3.49
C LYS A 29 -1.12 6.18 2.54
N ILE A 30 -1.00 5.24 1.61
CA ILE A 30 0.05 5.26 0.60
C ILE A 30 -0.16 6.40 -0.39
N GLU A 31 -1.38 6.61 -0.90
CA GLU A 31 -1.65 7.74 -1.80
C GLU A 31 -1.39 9.08 -1.09
N ASN A 32 -1.84 9.21 0.16
CA ASN A 32 -1.54 10.41 0.95
C ASN A 32 -0.03 10.64 1.09
N ALA A 33 0.75 9.60 1.38
CA ALA A 33 2.20 9.72 1.45
C ALA A 33 2.83 10.09 0.09
N LYS A 34 2.33 9.55 -1.03
CA LYS A 34 2.78 9.91 -2.39
C LYS A 34 2.50 11.37 -2.71
N ASP A 35 1.34 11.90 -2.31
CA ASP A 35 0.98 13.30 -2.56
C ASP A 35 1.86 14.30 -1.78
N HIS A 36 2.42 13.87 -0.64
CA HIS A 36 3.19 14.72 0.26
C HIS A 36 4.71 14.49 0.18
N THR A 37 5.17 13.56 -0.65
CA THR A 37 6.59 13.20 -0.73
C THR A 37 7.01 12.96 -2.18
N SER A 38 8.26 13.30 -2.49
CA SER A 38 8.82 13.19 -3.85
C SER A 38 10.00 12.22 -3.92
N ASP A 39 10.38 11.62 -2.80
CA ASP A 39 11.52 10.70 -2.69
C ASP A 39 11.23 9.56 -1.69
N PHE A 40 11.91 8.43 -1.88
CA PHE A 40 11.69 7.24 -1.05
C PHE A 40 11.96 7.44 0.44
N LYS A 41 12.91 8.32 0.78
CA LYS A 41 13.28 8.51 2.18
C LYS A 41 12.13 9.22 2.89
N SER A 42 11.70 10.37 2.38
CA SER A 42 10.55 11.10 2.90
C SER A 42 9.26 10.28 2.83
N PHE A 43 9.06 9.49 1.77
CA PHE A 43 7.93 8.56 1.66
C PHE A 43 7.93 7.53 2.79
N SER A 44 9.07 6.89 3.06
CA SER A 44 9.19 5.90 4.14
C SER A 44 8.97 6.51 5.52
N GLU A 45 9.49 7.70 5.77
CA GLU A 45 9.28 8.43 7.03
C GLU A 45 7.82 8.84 7.21
N HIS A 46 7.14 9.23 6.13
CA HIS A 46 5.72 9.57 6.18
C HIS A 46 4.85 8.34 6.47
N LEU A 47 5.15 7.20 5.85
CA LEU A 47 4.46 5.94 6.14
C LEU A 47 4.68 5.48 7.57
N GLU A 48 5.90 5.61 8.10
CA GLU A 48 6.22 5.25 9.48
C GLU A 48 5.42 6.11 10.47
N LYS A 49 5.26 7.41 10.21
CA LYS A 49 4.36 8.30 11.00
C LYS A 49 2.90 7.87 10.96
N SER A 50 2.46 7.23 9.86
CA SER A 50 1.13 6.65 9.71
C SER A 50 1.02 5.22 10.27
N GLY A 51 2.07 4.71 10.92
CA GLY A 51 2.12 3.35 11.49
C GLY A 51 2.25 2.27 10.42
N ILE A 52 2.97 2.55 9.32
CA ILE A 52 3.23 1.59 8.24
C ILE A 52 4.74 1.44 8.05
N GLU A 53 5.25 0.24 8.31
CA GLU A 53 6.63 -0.12 8.03
C GLU A 53 6.81 -0.39 6.51
N PHE A 54 7.74 0.32 5.87
CA PHE A 54 8.02 0.20 4.45
C PHE A 54 9.38 -0.46 4.20
N LYS A 55 9.42 -1.44 3.30
CA LYS A 55 10.66 -2.13 2.91
C LYS A 55 10.82 -2.24 1.40
N VAL A 56 11.99 -1.85 0.92
CA VAL A 56 12.42 -2.04 -0.46
C VAL A 56 13.37 -3.24 -0.53
N ARG A 57 13.08 -4.21 -1.40
CA ARG A 57 13.96 -5.35 -1.70
C ARG A 57 14.14 -5.50 -3.22
N GLY A 58 15.25 -4.95 -3.72
CA GLY A 58 15.58 -4.95 -5.14
C GLY A 58 14.52 -4.18 -5.93
N LYS A 59 13.78 -4.90 -6.79
CA LYS A 59 12.70 -4.34 -7.61
C LYS A 59 11.31 -4.36 -6.95
N ASN A 60 11.18 -4.93 -5.76
CA ASN A 60 9.88 -5.07 -5.08
C ASN A 60 9.83 -4.19 -3.85
N VAL A 61 8.63 -3.73 -3.52
CA VAL A 61 8.33 -3.07 -2.24
C VAL A 61 7.34 -3.88 -1.42
N SER A 62 7.36 -3.68 -0.11
CA SER A 62 6.43 -4.30 0.83
C SER A 62 6.08 -3.33 1.94
N TYR A 63 4.83 -3.44 2.40
CA TYR A 63 4.23 -2.60 3.42
C TYR A 63 3.76 -3.48 4.57
N LYS A 64 3.86 -2.96 5.79
CA LYS A 64 3.34 -3.62 6.98
C LYS A 64 2.69 -2.59 7.90
N PRO A 65 1.35 -2.49 7.87
CA PRO A 65 0.60 -1.69 8.83
C PRO A 65 0.75 -2.26 10.24
N GLU A 66 0.95 -1.41 11.25
CA GLU A 66 1.07 -1.82 12.65
C GLU A 66 -0.22 -2.45 13.20
N ASN A 67 -1.38 -1.91 12.82
CA ASN A 67 -2.69 -2.41 13.23
C ASN A 67 -2.97 -3.85 12.78
N VAL A 68 -2.41 -4.26 11.64
CA VAL A 68 -2.58 -5.62 11.07
C VAL A 68 -1.35 -6.50 11.35
N ASN A 69 -0.19 -5.86 11.52
CA ASN A 69 1.10 -6.51 11.77
C ASN A 69 1.47 -7.57 10.72
N LYS A 70 1.04 -7.39 9.46
CA LYS A 70 1.24 -8.35 8.36
C LYS A 70 1.87 -7.68 7.13
N TRP A 71 2.86 -8.35 6.54
CA TRP A 71 3.48 -7.91 5.29
C TRP A 71 2.57 -8.13 4.09
N VAL A 72 2.45 -7.10 3.25
CA VAL A 72 1.84 -7.16 1.92
C VAL A 72 2.79 -6.58 0.87
N ARG A 73 2.89 -7.23 -0.29
CA ARG A 73 3.72 -6.72 -1.40
C ARG A 73 2.98 -5.63 -2.15
N GLY A 74 3.69 -4.61 -2.62
CA GLY A 74 3.12 -3.51 -3.43
C GLY A 74 2.28 -4.01 -4.60
N LYS A 75 2.85 -4.90 -5.43
CA LYS A 75 2.15 -5.57 -6.55
C LYS A 75 0.82 -6.29 -6.21
N THR A 76 0.61 -6.62 -4.93
CA THR A 76 -0.63 -7.25 -4.44
C THR A 76 -1.72 -6.22 -4.17
N LEU A 77 -1.34 -4.98 -3.87
CA LEU A 77 -2.24 -3.84 -3.75
C LEU A 77 -2.61 -3.27 -5.13
N GLY A 78 -1.66 -3.33 -6.07
CA GLY A 78 -1.77 -2.76 -7.41
C GLY A 78 -0.40 -2.43 -7.99
N GLU A 79 -0.32 -2.16 -9.30
CA GLU A 79 0.95 -1.69 -9.89
C GLU A 79 1.33 -0.29 -9.42
N ASP A 80 0.34 0.56 -9.11
CA ASP A 80 0.53 1.93 -8.62
C ASP A 80 1.17 2.01 -7.22
N TYR A 81 1.33 0.84 -6.57
CA TYR A 81 1.95 0.67 -5.26
C TYR A 81 3.22 -0.19 -5.33
N ASP A 82 3.67 -0.58 -6.52
CA ASP A 82 4.97 -1.26 -6.66
C ASP A 82 6.10 -0.24 -6.88
N LYS A 83 7.34 -0.68 -6.74
CA LYS A 83 8.51 0.21 -6.74
C LYS A 83 8.55 1.17 -7.94
N GLY A 84 8.24 0.67 -9.13
CA GLY A 84 8.30 1.46 -10.37
C GLY A 84 7.26 2.57 -10.48
N ALA A 85 6.23 2.58 -9.63
CA ALA A 85 5.25 3.66 -9.55
C ALA A 85 5.57 4.66 -8.42
N LEU A 86 6.59 4.38 -7.60
CA LEU A 86 7.05 5.20 -6.48
C LEU A 86 8.40 5.88 -6.78
N GLU A 87 9.02 5.54 -7.91
CA GLU A 87 10.20 6.21 -8.51
C GLU A 87 9.75 7.32 -9.46
#